data_AF-A0A7X2TVG2-F1
#
_entry.id   AF-A0A7X2TVG2-F1
#
_cell.length_a   1.000
_cell.length_b   1.000
_cell.length_c   1.000
_cell.angle_alpha   90.00
_cell.angle_beta   90.00
_cell.angle_gamma   90.00
#
_symmetry.space_group_name_H-M   'P 1'
#
loop_
_entity.id
_entity.type
_entity.pdbx_description
1 polymer ?
#
loop_
_entity_poly.entity_id
_entity_poly.type
_entity_poly.pdbx_seq_one_letter_code
_entity_poly.pdbx_strand_id
1 'polypeptide(L)' 'MRGAGGLRKVRWARPGAGKRGGLRVIYYWVPAESAFYMMYMYSKAEQGDLTSGQARTLGQMVREGFK' A
#
# COMPACT_ATOMS: atom_id res chain seq x y z
N MET A 1 -4.27 -7.80 4.75
CA MET A 1 -4.12 -6.63 5.65
C MET A 1 -5.42 -6.48 6.40
N ARG A 2 -5.41 -6.66 7.72
CA ARG A 2 -6.57 -6.37 8.59
C ARG A 2 -6.17 -5.23 9.52
N GLY A 3 -7.07 -4.27 9.76
CA GLY A 3 -6.83 -3.15 10.68
C GLY A 3 -5.94 -2.02 10.16
N ALA A 4 -5.74 -1.89 8.85
CA ALA A 4 -4.84 -0.88 8.26
C ALA A 4 -5.53 0.47 7.92
N GLY A 5 -6.65 0.80 8.59
CA GLY A 5 -7.26 2.14 8.53
C GLY A 5 -7.69 2.62 7.13
N GLY A 6 -8.15 1.72 6.25
CA GLY A 6 -8.59 2.08 4.90
C GLY A 6 -7.51 1.94 3.81
N LEU A 7 -6.27 1.59 4.18
CA LEU A 7 -5.23 1.25 3.22
C LEU A 7 -5.58 0.00 2.40
N ARG A 8 -5.21 0.04 1.12
CA ARG A 8 -5.41 -1.03 0.15
C ARG A 8 -4.07 -1.45 -0.45
N LYS A 9 -4.01 -2.67 -0.99
CA LYS A 9 -2.82 -3.23 -1.65
C LYS A 9 -3.18 -3.63 -3.07
N VAL A 10 -2.38 -3.19 -4.04
CA VAL A 10 -2.45 -3.66 -5.43
C VAL A 10 -1.15 -4.38 -5.81
N ARG A 11 -1.28 -5.44 -6.61
CA ARG A 11 -0.15 -6.14 -7.23
C ARG A 11 0.09 -5.56 -8.61
N TRP A 12 1.24 -4.95 -8.81
CA TRP A 12 1.60 -4.23 -10.02
C TRP A 12 2.66 -5.01 -10.80
N ALA A 13 2.42 -5.28 -12.08
CA ALA A 13 3.41 -5.93 -12.94
C ALA A 13 4.44 -4.90 -13.41
N ARG A 14 5.71 -5.29 -13.53
CA ARG A 14 6.79 -4.43 -14.02
C ARG A 14 7.40 -5.03 -15.28
N PRO A 15 8.07 -4.25 -16.14
CA PRO A 15 8.75 -4.81 -17.31
C PRO A 15 9.62 -6.02 -16.93
N GLY A 16 9.47 -7.12 -17.67
CA GLY A 16 10.19 -8.37 -17.41
C GLY A 16 9.66 -9.23 -16.23
N ALA A 17 8.59 -8.83 -15.52
CA ALA A 17 8.01 -9.62 -14.43
C ALA A 17 6.48 -9.46 -14.30
N GLY A 18 5.76 -10.59 -14.28
CA GLY A 18 4.32 -10.62 -14.05
C GLY A 18 3.91 -10.16 -12.64
N LYS A 19 2.61 -9.95 -12.40
CA LYS A 19 2.04 -9.43 -11.13
C LYS A 19 2.50 -10.16 -9.87
N ARG A 20 2.84 -11.46 -9.97
CA ARG A 20 3.29 -12.28 -8.83
C ARG A 20 4.71 -11.92 -8.37
N GLY A 21 5.60 -11.62 -9.32
CA GLY A 21 7.00 -11.23 -9.09
C GLY A 21 7.26 -9.73 -9.17
N GLY A 22 6.25 -8.95 -9.54
CA GLY A 22 6.29 -7.49 -9.56
C GLY A 22 6.17 -6.85 -8.17
N LEU A 23 5.62 -5.64 -8.17
CA LEU A 23 5.53 -4.75 -7.03
C LEU A 23 4.24 -4.94 -6.24
N ARG A 24 4.32 -4.68 -4.95
CA ARG A 24 3.16 -4.47 -4.07
C ARG A 24 3.13 -2.99 -3.75
N VAL A 25 2.09 -2.32 -4.22
CA VAL A 25 1.86 -0.92 -3.94
C VAL A 25 0.75 -0.83 -2.91
N ILE A 26 1.03 -0.11 -1.83
CA ILE A 26 0.08 0.21 -0.77
C ILE A 26 -0.43 1.61 -1.03
N TYR A 27 -1.75 1.76 -1.09
CA TYR A 27 -2.36 3.03 -1.43
C TYR A 27 -3.55 3.36 -0.52
N TYR A 28 -3.89 4.64 -0.48
CA TYR A 28 -5.10 5.17 0.11
C TYR A 28 -5.92 5.87 -0.97
N TRP A 29 -7.26 5.75 -0.91
CA TRP A 29 -8.16 6.47 -1.80
C TRP A 29 -8.86 7.55 -1.01
N VAL A 30 -8.75 8.79 -1.47
CA VAL A 30 -9.39 9.97 -0.87
C VAL A 30 -10.53 10.39 -1.81
N PRO A 31 -11.80 10.06 -1.50
CA PRO A 31 -12.92 10.35 -2.40
C PRO A 31 -13.14 11.85 -2.60
N ALA A 32 -12.96 12.65 -1.55
CA ALA A 32 -13.15 14.10 -1.59
C ALA A 32 -12.25 14.79 -2.63
N GLU A 33 -11.07 14.23 -2.87
CA GLU A 33 -10.09 14.74 -3.83
C GLU A 33 -10.09 13.94 -5.14
N SER A 34 -10.87 12.87 -5.23
CA SER A 34 -10.83 11.90 -6.34
C SER A 34 -9.41 11.37 -6.63
N ALA A 35 -8.58 11.26 -5.60
CA ALA A 35 -7.15 10.98 -5.71
C ALA A 35 -6.75 9.67 -5.03
N PHE A 36 -5.73 9.02 -5.58
CA PHE A 36 -5.08 7.85 -4.99
C PHE A 36 -3.69 8.21 -4.50
N TYR A 37 -3.46 8.09 -3.20
CA TYR A 37 -2.18 8.35 -2.58
C TYR A 37 -1.38 7.07 -2.46
N MET A 38 -0.22 7.04 -3.13
CA MET A 38 0.69 5.91 -3.13
C MET A 38 1.61 5.99 -1.91
N MET A 39 1.29 5.25 -0.86
CA MET A 39 1.93 5.38 0.46
C MET A 39 3.26 4.63 0.55
N TYR A 40 3.34 3.45 -0.06
CA TYR A 40 4.51 2.59 0.04
C TYR A 40 4.58 1.59 -1.10
N MET A 41 5.79 1.22 -1.53
CA MET A 41 6.00 0.20 -2.55
C MET A 41 7.18 -0.70 -2.21
N TYR A 42 7.08 -1.97 -2.58
CA TYR A 42 8.17 -2.95 -2.45
C TYR A 42 7.99 -4.09 -3.46
N SER A 43 9.08 -4.71 -3.90
CA SER A 43 8.99 -5.94 -4.70
C SER A 43 8.74 -7.17 -3.81
N LYS A 44 8.23 -8.27 -4.40
CA LYS A 44 8.09 -9.54 -3.65
C LYS A 44 9.43 -10.04 -3.10
N ALA A 45 10.50 -9.85 -3.89
CA ALA A 45 11.80 -10.43 -3.60
C ALA A 45 12.44 -9.73 -2.39
N GLU A 46 12.22 -8.42 -2.26
CA GLU A 46 12.74 -7.62 -1.15
C GLU A 46 11.92 -7.82 0.12
N GLN A 47 10.59 -7.95 0.01
CA GLN A 47 9.73 -8.07 1.19
C GLN A 47 8.46 -8.91 0.95
N GLY A 48 8.10 -9.68 1.98
CA GLY A 48 6.81 -10.36 2.09
C GLY A 48 5.65 -9.42 2.41
N ASP A 49 4.58 -9.93 3.02
CA ASP A 49 3.48 -9.07 3.45
C ASP A 49 3.90 -8.08 4.54
N LEU A 50 3.21 -6.94 4.61
CA LEU A 50 3.46 -5.98 5.68
C LEU A 50 3.23 -6.63 7.04
N THR A 51 4.13 -6.35 7.97
CA THR A 51 3.91 -6.71 9.37
C THR A 51 2.75 -5.90 9.96
N SER A 52 2.17 -6.40 11.04
CA SER A 52 1.11 -5.69 11.77
C SER A 52 1.57 -4.31 12.27
N GLY A 53 2.86 -4.16 12.61
CA GLY A 53 3.47 -2.89 12.98
C GLY A 53 3.50 -1.91 11.81
N GLN A 54 4.06 -2.34 10.66
CA GLN A 54 4.10 -1.52 9.44
C GLN A 54 2.70 -1.08 8.99
N ALA A 55 1.71 -1.98 9.03
CA ALA A 55 0.34 -1.66 8.67
C ALA A 55 -0.29 -0.62 9.62
N ARG A 56 0.03 -0.67 10.92
CA ARG A 56 -0.41 0.34 11.90
C ARG A 56 0.22 1.70 11.64
N THR A 57 1.53 1.74 11.41
CA THR A 57 2.26 2.99 11.14
C THR A 57 1.72 3.69 9.89
N LEU A 58 1.56 2.97 8.78
CA LEU A 58 0.95 3.55 7.57
C LEU A 58 -0.50 4.01 7.82
N GLY A 59 -1.27 3.27 8.62
CA GLY A 59 -2.63 3.66 8.99
C GLY A 59 -2.70 4.88 9.92
N GLN A 60 -1.66 5.14 10.72
CA GLN A 60 -1.54 6.39 11.48
C GLN A 60 -1.29 7.57 10.55
N MET A 61 -0.33 7.43 9.62
CA MET A 61 -0.04 8.47 8.62
C MET A 61 -1.29 8.88 7.83
N VAL A 62 -2.12 7.92 7.42
CA VAL A 62 -3.39 8.22 6.73
C VAL A 62 -4.35 9.03 7.61
N ARG A 63 -4.49 8.66 8.88
CA ARG A 63 -5.39 9.35 9.82
C ARG A 63 -4.94 10.75 10.17
N GLU A 64 -3.63 11.01 10.11
CA GLU A 64 -3.05 12.31 10.39
C GLU A 64 -3.06 13.21 9.15
N GLY A 65 -2.86 12.64 7.95
CA GLY A 65 -2.73 13.40 6.70
C GLY A 65 -4.02 13.62 5.90
N PHE A 66 -5.04 12.78 6.04
CA PHE A 66 -6.25 12.82 5.19
C PHE A 66 -7.56 12.90 5.99
N LYS A 67 -7.56 13.69 7.07
CA LYS A 67 -8.73 13.92 7.91
C LYS A 67 -9.75 14.84 7.27
#